data_AF-A0A7V8JMC4-F1
#
_entry.id   AF-A0A7V8JMC4-F1
#
_cell.length_a   1.000
_cell.length_b   1.000
_cell.length_c   1.000
_cell.angle_alpha   90.00
_cell.angle_beta   90.00
_cell.angle_gamma   90.00
#
_symmetry.space_group_name_H-M   'P 1'
#
loop_
_entity.id
_entity.type
_entity.pdbx_description
1 polymer ?
#
loop_
_entity_poly.entity_id
_entity_poly.type
_entity_poly.pdbx_seq_one_letter_code
_entity_poly.pdbx_strand_id
1 'polypeptide(L)'
;MLIKNSAGQFEVHAPLTTKLSDRYSVDVVGIDDETGKLYVLTDQFSDLVQARLYDPAKREFDKEPLAAHPPTFSIGGLILGTRKSNFNKVLGFYVDGPKREAVYVDPQMKALQDGLKQAYPDLSVAITGYNDDLSRVLFTTESNRTPKSYYILADRSNVVPLGSERPWVDSKQIGEQRWVTYAARDGQQIPAILDLPAGWKQGDGPLPTLIHPHGGPWARDYTGWDVSGWVPFFTSRGYAVLRPQYRGSSGLGRKLWLAGDGQ
;
A
#
# COMPACT_ATOMS: atom_id res chain seq x y z
N MET A 1 7.68 -19.95 -12.97
CA MET A 1 8.38 -20.22 -11.70
C MET A 1 8.81 -21.67 -11.63
N LEU A 2 10.00 -21.95 -11.06
CA LEU A 2 10.47 -23.30 -10.78
C LEU A 2 10.15 -23.67 -9.32
N ILE A 3 9.52 -24.81 -9.10
CA ILE A 3 9.22 -25.34 -7.75
C ILE A 3 9.86 -26.71 -7.60
N LYS A 4 10.44 -26.97 -6.42
CA LYS A 4 11.09 -28.24 -6.11
C LYS A 4 10.02 -29.30 -5.80
N ASN A 5 10.00 -30.39 -6.55
CA ASN A 5 9.10 -31.52 -6.32
C ASN A 5 9.59 -32.41 -5.15
N SER A 6 8.82 -33.44 -4.80
CA SER A 6 9.15 -34.39 -3.73
C SER A 6 10.43 -35.20 -3.99
N ALA A 7 10.81 -35.39 -5.26
CA ALA A 7 12.08 -36.01 -5.65
C ALA A 7 13.27 -35.02 -5.60
N GLY A 8 13.03 -33.77 -5.23
CA GLY A 8 14.03 -32.73 -5.11
C GLY A 8 14.44 -32.06 -6.44
N GLN A 9 13.72 -32.32 -7.52
CA GLN A 9 13.95 -31.72 -8.84
C GLN A 9 13.12 -30.45 -9.02
N PHE A 10 13.65 -29.47 -9.74
CA PHE A 10 12.93 -28.25 -10.08
C PHE A 10 12.03 -28.47 -11.29
N GLU A 11 10.76 -28.10 -11.16
CA GLU A 11 9.75 -28.22 -12.21
C GLU A 11 9.13 -26.86 -12.54
N VAL A 12 8.83 -26.64 -13.82
CA VAL A 12 8.13 -25.43 -14.26
C VAL A 12 6.65 -25.54 -13.92
N HIS A 13 6.15 -24.56 -13.18
CA HIS A 13 4.73 -24.41 -12.89
C HIS A 13 4.14 -23.38 -13.85
N ALA A 14 3.45 -23.85 -14.89
CA ALA A 14 2.92 -23.01 -15.98
C ALA A 14 1.97 -21.88 -15.49
N PRO A 15 1.04 -22.12 -14.54
CA PRO A 15 0.19 -21.03 -14.02
C PRO A 15 0.97 -19.93 -13.30
N LEU A 16 2.12 -20.26 -12.72
CA LEU A 16 3.04 -19.33 -12.07
C LEU A 16 4.12 -18.79 -13.02
N THR A 17 3.90 -18.89 -14.33
CA THR A 17 4.85 -18.47 -15.36
C THR A 17 4.15 -17.57 -16.35
N THR A 18 4.63 -16.33 -16.47
CA THR A 18 4.15 -15.36 -17.44
C THR A 18 5.31 -14.93 -18.33
N LYS A 19 5.00 -14.50 -19.57
CA LYS A 19 5.97 -13.75 -20.35
C LYS A 19 6.13 -12.37 -19.71
N LEU A 20 7.37 -11.87 -19.70
CA LEU A 20 7.65 -10.52 -19.19
C LEU A 20 6.90 -9.44 -20.00
N SER A 21 6.69 -9.68 -21.29
CA SER A 21 5.92 -8.79 -22.17
C SER A 21 4.47 -8.61 -21.75
N ASP A 22 3.88 -9.61 -21.08
CA ASP A 22 2.45 -9.60 -20.73
C ASP A 22 2.20 -8.87 -19.40
N ARG A 23 3.28 -8.61 -18.64
CA ARG A 23 3.32 -7.86 -17.38
C ARG A 23 2.23 -8.27 -16.38
N TYR A 24 1.94 -9.56 -16.30
CA TYR A 24 1.18 -10.08 -15.16
C TYR A 24 2.05 -9.99 -13.90
N SER A 25 1.46 -9.51 -12.81
CA SER A 25 2.01 -9.72 -11.47
C SER A 25 1.76 -11.18 -11.07
N VAL A 26 2.82 -11.89 -10.67
CA VAL A 26 2.73 -13.27 -10.18
C VAL A 26 3.81 -13.44 -9.10
N ASP A 27 3.52 -12.93 -7.91
CA ASP A 27 4.46 -12.91 -6.80
C ASP A 27 4.09 -13.93 -5.74
N VAL A 28 4.93 -14.95 -5.55
CA VAL A 28 4.78 -15.88 -4.43
C VAL A 28 5.33 -15.21 -3.17
N VAL A 29 4.44 -14.91 -2.24
CA VAL A 29 4.75 -14.10 -1.04
C VAL A 29 4.81 -14.93 0.24
N GLY A 30 4.47 -16.21 0.19
CA GLY A 30 4.61 -17.14 1.31
C GLY A 30 4.01 -18.51 1.03
N ILE A 31 4.03 -19.35 2.05
CA ILE A 31 3.41 -20.68 2.05
C ILE A 31 2.48 -20.77 3.26
N ASP A 32 1.33 -21.39 3.05
CA ASP A 32 0.46 -21.85 4.11
C ASP A 32 1.00 -23.18 4.64
N ASP A 33 1.57 -23.16 5.85
CA ASP A 33 2.18 -24.34 6.48
C ASP A 33 1.15 -25.44 6.80
N GLU A 34 -0.15 -25.11 6.90
CA GLU A 34 -1.20 -26.10 7.18
C GLU A 34 -1.60 -26.89 5.92
N THR A 35 -1.66 -26.21 4.77
CA THR A 35 -2.14 -26.81 3.51
C THR A 35 -1.04 -27.10 2.50
N GLY A 36 0.15 -26.53 2.69
CA GLY A 36 1.25 -26.55 1.71
C GLY A 36 1.00 -25.69 0.46
N LYS A 37 -0.12 -24.94 0.42
CA LYS A 37 -0.42 -24.03 -0.69
C LYS A 37 0.41 -22.77 -0.61
N LEU A 38 0.69 -22.16 -1.76
CA LEU A 38 1.43 -20.92 -1.85
C LEU A 38 0.47 -19.73 -1.80
N TYR A 39 0.85 -18.69 -1.06
CA TYR A 39 0.22 -17.38 -1.16
C TYR A 39 0.81 -16.64 -2.37
N VAL A 40 -0.05 -16.22 -3.29
CA VAL A 40 0.35 -15.56 -4.54
C VAL A 40 -0.41 -14.25 -4.70
N LEU A 41 0.30 -13.15 -4.92
CA LEU A 41 -0.28 -11.90 -5.40
C LEU A 41 -0.29 -11.93 -6.92
N THR A 42 -1.48 -11.86 -7.52
CA THR A 42 -1.62 -11.96 -8.98
C THR A 42 -2.79 -11.17 -9.55
N ASP A 43 -2.60 -10.61 -10.73
CA ASP A 43 -3.62 -9.98 -11.58
C ASP A 43 -3.99 -10.87 -12.79
N GLN A 44 -3.71 -12.17 -12.72
CA GLN A 44 -4.13 -13.12 -13.77
C GLN A 44 -5.66 -13.26 -13.88
N PHE A 45 -6.39 -12.89 -12.84
CA PHE A 45 -7.84 -13.08 -12.72
C PHE A 45 -8.65 -11.78 -12.76
N SER A 46 -7.98 -10.62 -12.79
CA SER A 46 -8.64 -9.32 -12.84
C SER A 46 -7.66 -8.23 -13.31
N ASP A 47 -8.13 -7.01 -13.55
CA ASP A 47 -7.20 -5.89 -13.84
C ASP A 47 -6.35 -5.49 -12.61
N LEU A 48 -6.84 -5.80 -11.42
CA LEU A 48 -6.24 -5.49 -10.14
C LEU A 48 -5.60 -6.74 -9.52
N VAL A 49 -4.55 -6.54 -8.73
CA VAL A 49 -3.88 -7.64 -8.03
C VAL A 49 -4.80 -8.16 -6.92
N GLN A 50 -4.92 -9.48 -6.83
CA GLN A 50 -5.61 -10.22 -5.78
C GLN A 50 -4.61 -11.11 -5.05
N ALA A 51 -4.88 -11.42 -3.79
CA ALA A 51 -4.20 -12.53 -3.11
C ALA A 51 -4.96 -13.83 -3.40
N ARG A 52 -4.25 -14.86 -3.86
CA ARG A 52 -4.79 -16.18 -4.17
C ARG A 52 -3.93 -17.28 -3.56
N LEU A 53 -4.57 -18.42 -3.32
CA LEU A 53 -3.89 -19.66 -2.96
C LEU A 53 -3.61 -20.48 -4.22
N TYR A 54 -2.38 -20.99 -4.33
CA TYR A 54 -1.96 -21.89 -5.39
C TYR A 54 -1.57 -23.23 -4.79
N ASP A 55 -2.19 -24.31 -5.27
CA ASP A 55 -1.87 -25.69 -4.87
C ASP A 55 -0.75 -26.23 -5.79
N PRO A 56 0.49 -26.41 -5.28
CA PRO A 56 1.59 -26.90 -6.11
C PRO A 56 1.45 -28.38 -6.50
N ALA A 57 0.68 -29.18 -5.77
CA ALA A 57 0.46 -30.58 -6.09
C ALA A 57 -0.55 -30.74 -7.24
N LYS A 58 -1.63 -29.94 -7.22
CA LYS A 58 -2.63 -29.91 -8.31
C LYS A 58 -2.24 -29.02 -9.47
N ARG A 59 -1.30 -28.11 -9.25
CA ARG A 59 -0.88 -27.05 -10.19
C ARG A 59 -2.02 -26.13 -10.59
N GLU A 60 -2.83 -25.74 -9.61
CA GLU A 60 -4.04 -24.94 -9.82
C GLU A 60 -4.17 -23.87 -8.75
N PHE A 61 -4.81 -22.75 -9.11
CA PHE A 61 -5.25 -21.75 -8.14
C PHE A 61 -6.61 -22.13 -7.56
N ASP A 62 -6.85 -21.74 -6.31
CA ASP A 62 -8.20 -21.77 -5.76
C ASP A 62 -9.13 -20.84 -6.55
N LYS A 63 -10.40 -21.27 -6.68
CA LYS A 63 -11.41 -20.57 -7.50
C LYS A 63 -11.67 -19.15 -6.99
N GLU A 64 -11.86 -19.03 -5.68
CA GLU A 64 -12.08 -17.75 -5.01
C GLU A 64 -10.75 -17.15 -4.53
N PRO A 65 -10.59 -15.82 -4.59
CA PRO A 65 -9.42 -15.17 -4.02
C PRO A 65 -9.41 -15.29 -2.50
N LEU A 66 -8.22 -15.41 -1.92
CA LEU A 66 -8.00 -15.29 -0.48
C LEU A 66 -8.33 -13.86 -0.02
N ALA A 67 -7.90 -12.87 -0.79
CA ALA A 67 -8.28 -11.48 -0.60
C ALA A 67 -8.35 -10.75 -1.94
N ALA A 68 -9.39 -9.95 -2.10
CA ALA A 68 -9.54 -8.99 -3.18
C ALA A 68 -10.26 -7.77 -2.61
N HIS A 69 -9.84 -6.58 -2.99
CA HIS A 69 -10.63 -5.39 -2.70
C HIS A 69 -11.79 -5.31 -3.72
N PRO A 70 -12.94 -4.72 -3.38
CA PRO A 70 -13.91 -4.24 -4.37
C PRO A 70 -13.21 -3.50 -5.53
N PRO A 71 -13.84 -3.34 -6.71
CA PRO A 71 -13.16 -3.20 -8.01
C PRO A 71 -12.39 -1.88 -8.27
N THR A 72 -11.81 -1.30 -7.23
CA THR A 72 -11.12 -0.02 -7.17
C THR A 72 -9.61 -0.15 -6.99
N PHE A 73 -9.12 -1.07 -6.15
CA PHE A 73 -7.70 -1.10 -5.76
C PHE A 73 -7.09 -2.50 -5.72
N SER A 74 -5.78 -2.57 -5.98
CA SER A 74 -4.99 -3.79 -5.87
C SER A 74 -4.72 -4.17 -4.41
N ILE A 75 -4.60 -5.46 -4.15
CA ILE A 75 -3.95 -5.96 -2.94
C ILE A 75 -2.45 -5.76 -3.08
N GLY A 76 -1.87 -4.90 -2.25
CA GLY A 76 -0.45 -4.52 -2.29
C GLY A 76 0.47 -5.47 -1.52
N GLY A 77 -0.08 -6.38 -0.72
CA GLY A 77 0.70 -7.28 0.12
C GLY A 77 -0.16 -8.10 1.07
N LEU A 78 0.36 -9.23 1.54
CA LEU A 78 -0.16 -9.93 2.72
C LEU A 78 0.59 -9.48 3.97
N ILE A 79 -0.13 -9.36 5.07
CA ILE A 79 0.44 -9.16 6.39
C ILE A 79 0.57 -10.54 7.02
N LEU A 80 1.76 -11.13 6.94
CA LEU A 80 2.05 -12.43 7.53
C LEU A 80 2.58 -12.26 8.96
N GLY A 81 2.22 -13.18 9.83
CA GLY A 81 2.73 -13.20 11.19
C GLY A 81 4.23 -13.49 11.21
N THR A 82 4.94 -12.75 12.05
CA THR A 82 6.41 -12.83 12.17
C THR A 82 6.84 -13.28 13.56
N ARG A 83 5.92 -13.76 14.40
CA ARG A 83 6.21 -14.26 15.74
C ARG A 83 6.07 -15.75 15.81
N LYS A 84 6.71 -16.39 16.78
CA LYS A 84 6.71 -17.86 16.89
C LYS A 84 5.30 -18.43 16.97
N SER A 85 4.37 -17.75 17.64
CA SER A 85 2.98 -18.22 17.78
C SER A 85 2.15 -18.11 16.49
N ASN A 86 2.53 -17.23 15.56
CA ASN A 86 1.74 -16.91 14.38
C ASN A 86 2.53 -16.84 13.07
N PHE A 87 3.74 -17.41 13.06
CA PHE A 87 4.65 -17.35 11.92
C PHE A 87 3.94 -17.85 10.65
N ASN A 88 4.09 -17.13 9.54
CA ASN A 88 3.45 -17.39 8.24
C ASN A 88 1.91 -17.36 8.21
N LYS A 89 1.21 -17.15 9.32
CA LYS A 89 -0.25 -16.99 9.31
C LYS A 89 -0.64 -15.66 8.68
N VAL A 90 -1.71 -15.67 7.88
CA VAL A 90 -2.27 -14.44 7.30
C VAL A 90 -3.00 -13.66 8.38
N LEU A 91 -2.42 -12.54 8.80
CA LEU A 91 -3.03 -11.63 9.76
C LEU A 91 -3.90 -10.58 9.08
N GLY A 92 -3.63 -10.30 7.80
CA GLY A 92 -4.29 -9.26 7.03
C GLY A 92 -3.68 -9.07 5.66
N PHE A 93 -4.00 -7.94 5.04
CA PHE A 93 -3.47 -7.53 3.74
C PHE A 93 -3.41 -6.00 3.63
N TYR A 94 -2.64 -5.51 2.66
CA TYR A 94 -2.59 -4.10 2.30
C TYR A 94 -3.46 -3.82 1.07
N VAL A 95 -4.22 -2.72 1.10
CA VAL A 95 -4.97 -2.19 -0.04
C VAL A 95 -4.24 -0.97 -0.59
N ASP A 96 -3.95 -0.95 -1.89
CA ASP A 96 -3.20 0.11 -2.56
C ASP A 96 -4.12 1.19 -3.16
N GLY A 97 -4.87 1.86 -2.28
CA GLY A 97 -5.67 3.03 -2.60
C GLY A 97 -4.84 4.30 -2.84
N PRO A 98 -5.44 5.51 -2.70
CA PRO A 98 -4.66 6.75 -2.58
C PRO A 98 -3.68 6.65 -1.41
N LYS A 99 -4.24 6.22 -0.28
CA LYS A 99 -3.63 5.60 0.91
C LYS A 99 -3.20 4.15 0.66
N ARG A 100 -1.99 3.71 1.03
CA ARG A 100 -1.81 2.28 1.39
C ARG A 100 -2.37 2.04 2.79
N GLU A 101 -3.33 1.12 2.90
CA GLU A 101 -4.04 0.84 4.15
C GLU A 101 -3.94 -0.64 4.55
N ALA A 102 -3.69 -0.90 5.83
CA ALA A 102 -3.73 -2.24 6.39
C ALA A 102 -5.17 -2.64 6.73
N VAL A 103 -5.57 -3.83 6.29
CA VAL A 103 -6.83 -4.49 6.64
C VAL A 103 -6.48 -5.80 7.35
N TYR A 104 -6.69 -5.84 8.67
CA TYR A 104 -6.49 -7.04 9.47
C TYR A 104 -7.73 -7.93 9.46
N VAL A 105 -7.51 -9.23 9.24
CA VAL A 105 -8.53 -10.28 9.30
C VAL A 105 -8.35 -11.16 10.54
N ASP A 106 -7.14 -11.21 11.10
CA ASP A 106 -6.92 -11.80 12.41
C ASP A 106 -7.66 -10.99 13.50
N PRO A 107 -8.48 -11.64 14.34
CA PRO A 107 -9.31 -10.92 15.31
C PRO A 107 -8.53 -10.08 16.32
N GLN A 108 -7.37 -10.56 16.78
CA GLN A 108 -6.58 -9.86 17.80
C GLN A 108 -5.91 -8.63 17.19
N MET A 109 -5.29 -8.79 16.01
CA MET A 109 -4.66 -7.69 15.29
C MET A 109 -5.69 -6.66 14.82
N LYS A 110 -6.88 -7.11 14.40
CA LYS A 110 -7.99 -6.22 14.06
C LYS A 110 -8.44 -5.39 15.24
N ALA A 111 -8.71 -6.01 16.39
CA ALA A 111 -9.12 -5.30 17.60
C ALA A 111 -8.06 -4.27 18.04
N LEU A 112 -6.78 -4.64 17.99
CA LEU A 112 -5.67 -3.74 18.27
C LEU A 112 -5.61 -2.55 17.29
N GLN A 113 -5.69 -2.82 15.98
CA GLN A 113 -5.67 -1.78 14.96
C GLN A 113 -6.87 -0.82 15.10
N ASP A 114 -8.07 -1.35 15.38
CA ASP A 114 -9.29 -0.56 15.58
C ASP A 114 -9.17 0.34 16.82
N GLY A 115 -8.68 -0.20 17.94
CA GLY A 115 -8.44 0.56 19.16
C GLY A 115 -7.42 1.69 18.96
N LEU A 116 -6.33 1.42 18.23
CA LEU A 116 -5.35 2.46 17.89
C LEU A 116 -5.93 3.51 16.94
N LYS A 117 -6.73 3.11 15.94
CA LYS A 117 -7.42 4.07 15.05
C LYS A 117 -8.40 4.95 15.83
N GLN A 118 -9.11 4.39 16.81
CA GLN A 118 -9.99 5.17 17.68
C GLN A 118 -9.22 6.18 18.54
N ALA A 119 -8.03 5.81 19.02
CA ALA A 119 -7.16 6.71 19.78
C ALA A 119 -6.51 7.81 18.91
N TYR A 120 -6.35 7.57 17.60
CA TYR A 120 -5.70 8.47 16.65
C TYR A 120 -6.54 8.67 15.37
N PRO A 121 -7.75 9.25 15.46
CA PRO A 121 -8.74 9.23 14.37
C PRO A 121 -8.30 9.99 13.12
N ASP A 122 -7.45 11.01 13.26
CA ASP A 122 -6.96 11.84 12.15
C ASP A 122 -5.59 11.38 11.60
N LEU A 123 -5.03 10.31 12.20
CA LEU A 123 -3.74 9.78 11.82
C LEU A 123 -3.88 8.37 11.26
N SER A 124 -2.95 8.07 10.38
CA SER A 124 -2.72 6.73 9.90
C SER A 124 -1.90 6.00 10.94
N VAL A 125 -2.37 4.85 11.38
CA VAL A 125 -1.67 4.01 12.35
C VAL A 125 -1.14 2.78 11.64
N ALA A 126 0.16 2.51 11.78
CA ALA A 126 0.78 1.26 11.33
C ALA A 126 1.44 0.52 12.50
N ILE A 127 1.03 -0.73 12.72
CA ILE A 127 1.69 -1.64 13.67
C ILE A 127 2.96 -2.16 13.00
N THR A 128 4.12 -1.88 13.60
CA THR A 128 5.45 -2.20 13.03
C THR A 128 6.19 -3.28 13.81
N GLY A 129 5.73 -3.62 15.01
CA GLY A 129 6.26 -4.72 15.80
C GLY A 129 5.35 -5.08 16.97
N TYR A 130 5.45 -6.31 17.47
CA TYR A 130 4.64 -6.79 18.60
C TYR A 130 5.31 -8.00 19.27
N ASN A 131 4.94 -8.39 20.48
CA ASN A 131 5.31 -9.69 21.05
C ASN A 131 4.13 -10.67 21.00
N ASP A 132 4.36 -11.97 21.23
CA ASP A 132 3.34 -13.03 21.05
C ASP A 132 2.04 -12.77 21.82
N ASP A 133 2.11 -12.12 22.98
CA ASP A 133 0.94 -11.84 23.83
C ASP A 133 0.38 -10.43 23.65
N LEU A 134 0.93 -9.63 22.72
CA LEU A 134 0.59 -8.24 22.44
C LEU A 134 0.73 -7.29 23.66
N SER A 135 1.46 -7.67 24.72
CA SER A 135 1.74 -6.78 25.86
C SER A 135 2.76 -5.68 25.54
N ARG A 136 3.45 -5.78 24.40
CA ARG A 136 4.34 -4.76 23.84
C ARG A 136 4.08 -4.67 22.34
N VAL A 137 3.53 -3.55 21.89
CA VAL A 137 3.30 -3.28 20.46
C VAL A 137 4.02 -1.99 20.08
N LEU A 138 4.92 -2.06 19.09
CA LEU A 138 5.47 -0.89 18.44
C LEU A 138 4.53 -0.48 17.32
N PHE A 139 4.08 0.77 17.35
CA PHE A 139 3.29 1.34 16.27
C PHE A 139 3.76 2.75 15.92
N THR A 140 3.39 3.17 14.73
CA THR A 140 3.70 4.51 14.21
C THR A 140 2.42 5.22 13.85
N THR A 141 2.44 6.55 13.98
CA THR A 141 1.37 7.42 13.50
C THR A 141 1.92 8.46 12.53
N GLU A 142 1.15 8.78 11.49
CA GLU A 142 1.49 9.82 10.52
C GLU A 142 0.23 10.34 9.81
N SER A 143 0.32 11.47 9.14
CA SER A 143 -0.68 11.90 8.16
C SER A 143 0.02 12.55 6.97
N ASN A 144 -0.72 13.05 6.00
CA ASN A 144 -0.13 13.89 4.95
C ASN A 144 0.45 15.22 5.47
N ARG A 145 0.11 15.62 6.71
CA ARG A 145 0.58 16.86 7.36
C ARG A 145 1.50 16.63 8.54
N THR A 146 1.47 15.43 9.12
CA THR A 146 2.16 15.12 10.37
C THR A 146 3.26 14.10 10.12
N PRO A 147 4.54 14.48 10.38
CA PRO A 147 5.65 13.55 10.30
C PRO A 147 5.45 12.33 11.20
N LYS A 148 6.06 11.22 10.81
CA LYS A 148 5.96 9.97 11.53
C LYS A 148 6.43 10.10 12.98
N SER A 149 5.65 9.52 13.88
CA SER A 149 5.98 9.40 15.30
C SER A 149 5.89 7.94 15.75
N TYR A 150 6.72 7.57 16.72
CA TYR A 150 6.89 6.20 17.19
C TYR A 150 6.38 6.05 18.62
N TYR A 151 5.70 4.95 18.90
CA TYR A 151 5.06 4.67 20.18
C TYR A 151 5.19 3.19 20.55
N ILE A 152 5.26 2.91 21.85
CA ILE A 152 5.04 1.58 22.40
C ILE A 152 3.69 1.57 23.12
N LEU A 153 2.79 0.66 22.76
CA LEU A 153 1.70 0.25 23.63
C LEU A 153 2.24 -0.83 24.59
N ALA A 154 2.43 -0.46 25.85
CA ALA A 154 2.87 -1.32 26.94
C ALA A 154 1.68 -1.79 27.78
N ASP A 155 1.74 -3.03 28.25
CA ASP A 155 0.77 -3.64 29.16
C ASP A 155 -0.67 -3.59 28.60
N ARG A 156 -0.78 -3.57 27.26
CA ARG A 156 -2.01 -3.51 26.44
C ARG A 156 -2.83 -2.22 26.55
N SER A 157 -2.41 -1.24 27.35
CA SER A 157 -3.19 -0.01 27.56
C SER A 157 -2.35 1.26 27.72
N ASN A 158 -1.09 1.14 28.12
CA ASN A 158 -0.23 2.29 28.38
C ASN A 158 0.55 2.69 27.12
N VAL A 159 0.21 3.82 26.53
CA VAL A 159 0.93 4.33 25.35
C VAL A 159 2.11 5.19 25.79
N VAL A 160 3.32 4.77 25.42
CA VAL A 160 4.58 5.47 25.68
C VAL A 160 5.11 6.06 24.37
N PRO A 161 5.20 7.39 24.22
CA PRO A 161 5.83 8.01 23.07
C PRO A 161 7.35 7.78 23.10
N LEU A 162 7.92 7.40 21.96
CA LEU A 162 9.36 7.23 21.80
C LEU A 162 10.01 8.46 21.13
N GLY A 163 9.29 9.13 20.24
CA GLY A 163 9.75 10.32 19.55
C GLY A 163 9.07 10.55 18.20
N SER A 164 9.34 11.72 17.62
CA SER A 164 8.91 12.11 16.27
C SER A 164 10.14 12.27 15.38
N GLU A 165 10.03 11.92 14.10
CA GLU A 165 11.13 12.09 13.14
C GLU A 165 11.49 13.55 12.90
N ARG A 166 10.49 14.45 12.95
CA ARG A 166 10.64 15.86 12.61
C ARG A 166 9.80 16.75 13.54
N PRO A 167 10.09 16.79 14.85
CA PRO A 167 9.31 17.54 15.83
C PRO A 167 9.32 19.07 15.59
N TRP A 168 10.22 19.57 14.75
CA TRP A 168 10.30 20.98 14.36
C TRP A 168 9.33 21.38 13.23
N VAL A 169 8.61 20.43 12.62
CA VAL A 169 7.63 20.71 11.57
C VAL A 169 6.27 21.00 12.19
N ASP A 170 5.73 22.19 11.93
CA ASP A 170 4.35 22.55 12.29
C ASP A 170 3.37 22.02 11.24
N SER A 171 2.59 21.00 11.59
CA SER A 171 1.58 20.40 10.72
C SER A 171 0.54 21.40 10.19
N LYS A 172 0.32 22.54 10.86
CA LYS A 172 -0.60 23.58 10.39
C LYS A 172 -0.07 24.31 9.15
N GLN A 173 1.23 24.27 8.91
CA GLN A 173 1.89 24.86 7.75
C GLN A 173 1.97 23.89 6.55
N ILE A 174 1.60 22.62 6.75
CA ILE A 174 1.60 21.62 5.69
C ILE A 174 0.25 21.62 5.00
N GLY A 175 0.30 21.63 3.67
CA GLY A 175 -0.84 21.68 2.77
C GLY A 175 -1.79 20.49 2.84
N GLU A 176 -2.90 20.59 2.11
CA GLU A 176 -3.81 19.46 1.89
C GLU A 176 -3.33 18.62 0.71
N GLN A 177 -3.56 17.30 0.75
CA GLN A 177 -3.40 16.42 -0.41
C GLN A 177 -4.77 15.85 -0.80
N ARG A 178 -5.12 15.93 -2.08
CA ARG A 178 -6.39 15.41 -2.63
C ARG A 178 -6.11 14.38 -3.70
N TRP A 179 -6.77 13.22 -3.63
CA TRP A 179 -6.84 12.31 -4.76
C TRP A 179 -7.82 12.86 -5.78
N VAL A 180 -7.36 13.13 -6.98
CA VAL A 180 -8.16 13.66 -8.08
C VAL A 180 -8.03 12.77 -9.31
N THR A 181 -8.92 12.94 -10.28
CA THR A 181 -8.87 12.24 -11.56
C THR A 181 -9.22 13.22 -12.66
N TYR A 182 -8.45 13.21 -13.75
CA TYR A 182 -8.66 14.08 -14.89
C TYR A 182 -8.62 13.28 -16.20
N ALA A 183 -9.31 13.79 -17.22
CA ALA A 183 -9.27 13.19 -18.55
C ALA A 183 -7.98 13.61 -19.27
N ALA A 184 -7.24 12.63 -19.79
CA ALA A 184 -6.18 12.88 -20.75
C ALA A 184 -6.77 13.31 -22.10
N ARG A 185 -5.90 13.72 -23.04
CA ARG A 185 -6.30 14.20 -24.38
C ARG A 185 -7.20 13.23 -25.16
N ASP A 186 -7.08 11.93 -24.89
CA ASP A 186 -7.82 10.85 -25.53
C ASP A 186 -8.96 10.29 -24.66
N GLY A 187 -9.32 10.99 -23.58
CA GLY A 187 -10.42 10.64 -22.69
C GLY A 187 -10.07 9.59 -21.62
N GLN A 188 -8.85 9.04 -21.61
CA GLN A 188 -8.43 8.14 -20.53
C GLN A 188 -8.39 8.90 -19.20
N GLN A 189 -9.04 8.34 -18.19
CA GLN A 189 -9.01 8.88 -16.83
C GLN A 189 -7.65 8.59 -16.19
N ILE A 190 -6.95 9.65 -15.77
CA ILE A 190 -5.64 9.59 -15.11
C ILE A 190 -5.82 10.07 -13.66
N PRO A 191 -5.50 9.22 -12.67
CA PRO A 191 -5.46 9.66 -11.29
C PRO A 191 -4.26 10.57 -11.03
N ALA A 192 -4.40 11.44 -10.04
CA ALA A 192 -3.30 12.28 -9.56
C ALA A 192 -3.50 12.62 -8.09
N ILE A 193 -2.42 13.06 -7.46
CA ILE A 193 -2.48 13.72 -6.16
C ILE A 193 -2.30 15.22 -6.39
N LEU A 194 -3.27 16.01 -5.92
CA LEU A 194 -3.21 17.47 -5.93
C LEU A 194 -2.88 17.94 -4.52
N ASP A 195 -1.69 18.51 -4.37
CA ASP A 195 -1.21 19.11 -3.12
C ASP A 195 -1.40 20.64 -3.17
N LEU A 196 -2.04 21.19 -2.14
CA LEU A 196 -2.47 22.58 -2.07
C LEU A 196 -1.85 23.30 -0.86
N PRO A 197 -1.46 24.58 -0.96
CA PRO A 197 -0.98 25.37 0.17
C PRO A 197 -1.91 25.30 1.39
N ALA A 198 -1.34 25.35 2.59
CA ALA A 198 -2.12 25.35 3.82
C ALA A 198 -3.10 26.53 3.84
N GLY A 199 -4.37 26.24 4.12
CA GLY A 199 -5.43 27.25 4.21
C GLY A 199 -6.04 27.70 2.88
N TRP A 200 -5.48 27.30 1.73
CA TRP A 200 -6.03 27.67 0.42
C TRP A 200 -7.45 27.12 0.20
N LYS A 201 -8.30 27.93 -0.40
CA LYS A 201 -9.68 27.59 -0.80
C LYS A 201 -9.91 27.91 -2.26
N GLN A 202 -10.85 27.21 -2.89
CA GLN A 202 -11.18 27.39 -4.31
C GLN A 202 -11.54 28.85 -4.69
N GLY A 203 -12.05 29.65 -3.75
CA GLY A 203 -12.36 31.06 -3.95
C GLY A 203 -11.16 32.01 -3.95
N ASP A 204 -9.98 31.55 -3.52
CA ASP A 204 -8.77 32.39 -3.42
C ASP A 204 -8.09 32.64 -4.78
N GLY A 205 -8.61 32.01 -5.84
CA GLY A 205 -8.08 32.14 -7.20
C GLY A 205 -7.03 31.08 -7.56
N PRO A 206 -6.55 31.11 -8.81
CA PRO A 206 -5.61 30.12 -9.32
C PRO A 206 -4.23 30.24 -8.67
N LEU A 207 -3.55 29.10 -8.51
CA LEU A 207 -2.19 29.03 -8.00
C LEU A 207 -1.19 28.75 -9.14
N PRO A 208 0.04 29.30 -9.08
CA PRO A 208 1.12 28.76 -9.88
C PRO A 208 1.26 27.26 -9.56
N THR A 209 1.26 26.43 -10.60
CA THR A 209 1.20 24.97 -10.43
C THR A 209 2.46 24.32 -10.95
N LEU A 210 3.05 23.45 -10.14
CA LEU A 210 4.14 22.56 -10.52
C LEU A 210 3.59 21.18 -10.86
N ILE A 211 4.07 20.60 -11.96
CA ILE A 211 3.82 19.19 -12.28
C ILE A 211 5.02 18.39 -11.76
N HIS A 212 4.76 17.46 -10.84
CA HIS A 212 5.79 16.68 -10.17
C HIS A 212 5.59 15.19 -10.46
N PRO A 213 6.02 14.69 -11.64
CA PRO A 213 5.92 13.28 -11.98
C PRO A 213 6.84 12.45 -11.08
N HIS A 214 6.34 11.31 -10.60
CA HIS A 214 7.15 10.37 -9.84
C HIS A 214 8.21 9.69 -10.72
N GLY A 215 9.19 9.05 -10.08
CA GLY A 215 10.21 8.26 -10.75
C GLY A 215 9.68 6.93 -11.33
N GLY A 216 10.58 6.08 -11.79
CA GLY A 216 10.24 4.79 -12.41
C GLY A 216 11.31 3.71 -12.15
N PRO A 217 11.39 2.65 -12.98
CA PRO A 217 10.66 2.48 -14.24
C PRO A 217 9.16 2.21 -14.07
N TRP A 218 8.74 1.53 -12.98
CA TRP A 218 7.34 1.23 -12.68
C TRP A 218 7.01 1.55 -11.23
N ALA A 219 6.62 2.78 -10.97
CA ALA A 219 6.30 3.26 -9.63
C ALA A 219 4.95 4.00 -9.64
N ARG A 220 4.56 4.45 -8.45
CA ARG A 220 3.43 5.35 -8.23
C ARG A 220 3.68 6.13 -6.94
N ASP A 221 3.07 7.31 -6.82
CA ASP A 221 2.96 7.99 -5.54
C ASP A 221 1.74 7.54 -4.74
N TYR A 222 1.81 7.74 -3.43
CA TYR A 222 0.69 7.62 -2.49
C TYR A 222 0.48 8.97 -1.78
N THR A 223 -0.72 9.15 -1.21
CA THR A 223 -0.93 10.22 -0.23
C THR A 223 -0.30 9.81 1.10
N GLY A 224 0.08 10.81 1.90
CA GLY A 224 0.77 10.57 3.18
C GLY A 224 1.93 11.52 3.37
N TRP A 225 2.70 11.30 4.43
CA TRP A 225 3.83 12.15 4.76
C TRP A 225 4.91 12.05 3.66
N ASP A 226 5.24 13.17 3.03
CA ASP A 226 6.34 13.24 2.06
C ASP A 226 7.68 13.36 2.81
N VAL A 227 8.36 12.23 2.96
CA VAL A 227 9.67 12.15 3.62
C VAL A 227 10.76 12.96 2.91
N SER A 228 10.62 13.22 1.61
CA SER A 228 11.57 14.02 0.85
C SER A 228 11.47 15.51 1.21
N GLY A 229 10.27 15.95 1.61
CA GLY A 229 9.97 17.33 1.94
C GLY A 229 9.82 18.26 0.74
N TRP A 230 9.95 17.76 -0.50
CA TRP A 230 9.83 18.59 -1.71
C TRP A 230 8.43 19.17 -1.87
N VAL A 231 7.39 18.35 -1.72
CA VAL A 231 6.00 18.80 -1.91
C VAL A 231 5.60 19.84 -0.85
N PRO A 232 5.85 19.62 0.47
CA PRO A 232 5.68 20.66 1.48
C PRO A 232 6.50 21.93 1.23
N PHE A 233 7.73 21.80 0.70
CA PHE A 233 8.58 22.95 0.39
C PHE A 233 7.96 23.86 -0.68
N PHE A 234 7.37 23.28 -1.73
CA PHE A 234 6.69 24.05 -2.78
C PHE A 234 5.35 24.62 -2.31
N THR A 235 4.53 23.80 -1.64
CA THR A 235 3.20 24.24 -1.17
C THR A 235 3.28 25.35 -0.12
N SER A 236 4.30 25.35 0.75
CA SER A 236 4.56 26.44 1.69
C SER A 236 4.97 27.77 1.02
N ARG A 237 5.31 27.76 -0.27
CA ARG A 237 5.67 28.95 -1.07
C ARG A 237 4.55 29.39 -2.02
N GLY A 238 3.34 28.86 -1.84
CA GLY A 238 2.16 29.25 -2.60
C GLY A 238 2.00 28.53 -3.94
N TYR A 239 2.72 27.43 -4.17
CA TYR A 239 2.50 26.59 -5.35
C TYR A 239 1.45 25.51 -5.07
N ALA A 240 0.58 25.25 -6.04
CA ALA A 240 -0.06 23.93 -6.13
C ALA A 240 0.94 22.94 -6.73
N VAL A 241 0.87 21.67 -6.31
CA VAL A 241 1.67 20.60 -6.92
C VAL A 241 0.72 19.51 -7.39
N LEU A 242 0.80 19.16 -8.68
CA LEU A 242 0.07 18.02 -9.24
C LEU A 242 1.06 16.87 -9.47
N ARG A 243 0.81 15.74 -8.80
CA ARG A 243 1.56 14.49 -8.94
C ARG A 243 0.75 13.50 -9.77
N PRO A 244 0.94 13.45 -11.11
CA PRO A 244 0.18 12.56 -11.97
C PRO A 244 0.60 11.11 -11.79
N GLN A 245 -0.39 10.22 -11.70
CA GLN A 245 -0.20 8.77 -11.78
C GLN A 245 -0.36 8.36 -13.25
N TYR A 246 0.62 8.76 -14.05
CA TYR A 246 0.59 8.70 -15.49
C TYR A 246 0.51 7.26 -16.04
N ARG A 247 0.29 7.13 -17.35
CA ARG A 247 0.27 5.82 -18.04
C ARG A 247 1.62 5.12 -17.84
N GLY A 248 1.60 3.88 -17.35
CA GLY A 248 2.83 3.22 -16.90
C GLY A 248 3.03 3.18 -15.39
N SER A 249 2.24 3.93 -14.61
CA SER A 249 2.22 3.78 -13.15
C SER A 249 1.74 2.39 -12.76
N SER A 250 2.48 1.73 -11.87
CA SER A 250 2.14 0.41 -11.33
C SER A 250 1.12 0.52 -10.19
N GLY A 251 0.51 -0.60 -9.78
CA GLY A 251 -0.36 -0.66 -8.59
C GLY A 251 -1.71 0.06 -8.70
N LEU A 252 -2.13 0.46 -9.90
CA LEU A 252 -3.41 1.11 -10.21
C LEU A 252 -4.21 0.35 -11.30
N GLY A 253 -3.90 -0.93 -11.46
CA GLY A 253 -4.44 -1.79 -12.50
C GLY A 253 -3.50 -1.96 -13.68
N ARG A 254 -3.48 -3.16 -14.24
CA ARG A 254 -2.58 -3.53 -15.33
C ARG A 254 -2.90 -2.78 -16.62
N LYS A 255 -4.16 -2.43 -16.87
CA LYS A 255 -4.57 -1.60 -18.01
C LYS A 255 -3.89 -0.23 -17.99
N LEU A 256 -3.85 0.47 -16.85
CA LEU A 256 -3.15 1.76 -16.75
C LEU A 256 -1.64 1.60 -16.90
N TRP A 257 -1.09 0.52 -16.36
CA TRP A 257 0.33 0.20 -16.49
C TRP A 257 0.74 -0.06 -17.95
N LEU A 258 -0.02 -0.86 -18.69
CA LEU A 258 0.25 -1.17 -20.10
C LEU A 258 -0.03 0.03 -21.03
N ALA A 259 -0.90 0.95 -20.65
CA ALA A 259 -1.20 2.14 -21.47
C ALA A 259 0.02 3.06 -21.69
N GLY A 260 1.10 2.88 -20.94
CA GLY A 260 2.37 3.61 -21.12
C GLY A 260 3.24 3.06 -22.25
N ASP A 261 2.93 1.88 -22.79
CA ASP A 261 3.75 1.24 -23.80
C ASP A 261 3.54 1.88 -25.18
N GLY A 262 4.64 2.20 -25.86
CA GLY A 262 4.61 2.80 -27.21
C GLY A 262 4.13 4.26 -27.25
N GLN A 263 4.08 4.93 -26.10
CA GLN A 263 3.87 6.39 -26.00
C GLN A 263 5.11 7.18 -26.46
#